data_AF-A0A6C0EJZ5-F1
#
_entry.id   AF-A0A6C0EJZ5-F1
#
_cell.length_a   1.000
_cell.length_b   1.000
_cell.length_c   1.000
_cell.angle_alpha   90.00
_cell.angle_beta   90.00
_cell.angle_gamma   90.00
#
_symmetry.space_group_name_H-M   'P 1'
#
loop_
_entity.id
_entity.type
_entity.pdbx_description
1 polymer ?
#
loop_
_entity_poly.entity_id
_entity_poly.type
_entity_poly.pdbx_seq_one_letter_code
_entity_poly.pdbx_strand_id
1 'polypeptide(L)' 'MNVYCLLCLEYFSGLISISSPKILGIYKSKEEAYKQKNIFSDKYQDISIQEILLE' A
#
# COMPACT_ATOMS: atom_id res chain seq x y z
N MET A 1 7.70 16.32 8.56
CA MET A 1 6.27 16.57 8.26
C MET A 1 5.72 15.21 7.93
N ASN A 2 4.82 14.65 8.74
CA ASN A 2 4.45 13.24 8.63
C ASN A 2 3.65 12.98 7.35
N VAL A 3 4.07 11.98 6.57
CA VAL A 3 3.39 11.55 5.32
C VAL A 3 3.18 10.04 5.34
N TYR A 4 2.03 9.57 4.85
CA TYR A 4 1.67 8.16 4.80
C TYR A 4 1.75 7.65 3.36
N CYS A 5 2.49 6.58 3.13
CA CYS A 5 2.67 5.96 1.83
C CYS A 5 1.89 4.65 1.74
N LEU A 6 1.18 4.44 0.64
CA LEU A 6 0.62 3.12 0.30
C LEU A 6 1.53 2.40 -0.68
N LEU A 7 1.94 1.18 -0.31
CA LEU A 7 2.72 0.29 -1.16
C LEU A 7 1.87 -0.89 -1.63
N CYS A 8 2.06 -1.26 -2.89
CA CYS A 8 1.56 -2.46 -3.52
C CYS A 8 2.67 -3.50 -3.57
N LEU A 9 2.43 -4.68 -2.99
CA LEU A 9 3.32 -5.84 -3.01
C LEU A 9 2.64 -6.97 -3.80
N GLU A 10 3.19 -7.28 -4.97
CA GLU A 10 2.72 -8.38 -5.82
C GLU A 10 3.15 -9.73 -5.21
N TYR A 11 2.19 -10.63 -5.00
CA TYR A 11 2.48 -12.02 -4.63
C TYR A 11 2.79 -12.80 -5.89
N PHE A 12 4.01 -13.33 -6.01
CA PHE A 12 4.34 -14.29 -7.04
C PHE A 12 4.41 -15.66 -6.38
N SER A 13 3.47 -16.55 -6.70
CA SER A 13 3.54 -17.98 -6.35
C SER A 13 3.65 -18.28 -4.84
N GLY A 14 2.98 -17.50 -3.99
CA GLY A 14 3.02 -17.68 -2.53
C GLY A 14 4.27 -17.11 -1.83
N LEU A 15 5.16 -16.44 -2.57
CA LEU A 15 6.26 -15.65 -2.03
C LEU A 15 5.95 -14.16 -2.26
N ILE A 16 6.07 -13.35 -1.21
CA ILE A 16 6.03 -11.88 -1.35
C ILE A 16 7.30 -11.49 -2.09
N SER A 17 7.19 -11.12 -3.37
CA SER A 17 8.32 -10.57 -4.08
C SER A 17 8.43 -9.09 -3.75
N ILE A 18 9.30 -8.75 -2.79
CA ILE A 18 9.66 -7.35 -2.44
C ILE A 18 10.52 -6.71 -3.55
N SER A 19 10.71 -7.38 -4.68
CA SER A 19 11.57 -6.92 -5.77
C SER A 19 11.06 -5.65 -6.47
N SER A 20 9.79 -5.27 -6.29
CA SER A 20 9.26 -4.00 -6.85
C SER A 20 8.03 -3.49 -6.08
N PRO A 21 8.16 -3.01 -4.83
CA PRO A 21 7.09 -2.28 -4.18
C PRO A 21 6.73 -1.06 -5.02
N LYS A 22 5.49 -1.02 -5.52
CA LYS A 22 4.98 0.14 -6.27
C LYS A 22 4.29 1.08 -5.28
N ILE A 23 4.66 2.35 -5.31
CA ILE A 23 3.94 3.39 -4.55
C ILE A 23 2.59 3.60 -5.24
N LEU A 24 1.50 3.34 -4.51
CA LEU A 24 0.14 3.58 -4.97
C LEU A 24 -0.31 5.02 -4.71
N GLY A 25 0.18 5.62 -3.63
CA GLY A 25 -0.18 6.99 -3.24
C GLY A 25 0.55 7.47 -2.01
N ILE A 26 0.59 8.80 -1.85
CA ILE A 26 1.15 9.48 -0.68
C ILE A 26 0.05 10.39 -0.12
N TYR A 27 -0.19 10.29 1.18
CA TYR A 27 -1.29 10.95 1.88
C TYR A 27 -0.77 11.76 3.06
N LYS A 28 -1.42 12.88 3.34
CA LYS A 28 -1.04 13.76 4.46
C LYS A 28 -1.66 13.35 5.80
N SER A 29 -2.65 12.46 5.77
CA SER A 29 -3.33 11.97 6.98
C SER A 29 -3.42 10.44 6.97
N LYS A 30 -3.34 9.84 8.17
CA LYS A 30 -3.50 8.40 8.36
C LYS A 30 -4.88 7.92 7.92
N GLU A 31 -5.91 8.70 8.24
CA GLU A 31 -7.30 8.33 7.97
C GLU A 31 -7.59 8.27 6.46
N GLU A 32 -7.00 9.17 5.69
CA GLU A 32 -7.10 9.18 4.24
C GLU A 32 -6.32 8.02 3.60
N ALA A 33 -5.10 7.73 4.08
CA ALA A 33 -4.33 6.56 3.66
C ALA A 33 -5.10 5.25 3.93
N TYR A 34 -5.72 5.11 5.11
CA TYR A 34 -6.51 3.94 5.48
C TYR A 34 -7.75 3.76 4.60
N LYS A 35 -8.51 4.83 4.33
CA LYS A 35 -9.66 4.78 3.42
C LYS A 35 -9.24 4.29 2.02
N GLN A 36 -8.13 4.81 1.51
CA GLN A 36 -7.61 4.44 0.19
C GLN A 36 -7.08 3.01 0.17
N LYS A 37 -6.41 2.57 1.25
CA LYS A 37 -5.97 1.18 1.41
C LYS A 37 -7.13 0.20 1.22
N ASN A 38 -8.27 0.42 1.88
CA ASN A 38 -9.43 -0.47 1.76
C ASN A 38 -9.96 -0.52 0.32
N ILE A 39 -10.07 0.63 -0.34
CA ILE A 39 -10.51 0.71 -1.75
C ILE A 39 -9.57 -0.09 -2.67
N PHE A 40 -8.25 0.04 -2.47
CA PHE A 40 -7.27 -0.69 -3.27
C PHE A 40 -7.26 -2.19 -2.97
N SER A 41 -7.42 -2.59 -1.71
CA SER A 41 -7.52 -4.00 -1.32
C SER A 41 -8.75 -4.68 -1.94
N ASP A 42 -9.90 -3.99 -2.00
CA ASP A 42 -11.11 -4.53 -2.66
C ASP A 42 -10.91 -4.69 -4.17
N LYS A 43 -10.18 -3.75 -4.80
CA LYS A 43 -9.91 -3.76 -6.25
C LYS A 43 -8.87 -4.79 -6.65
N TYR A 44 -7.87 -5.05 -5.80
CA TYR A 44 -6.74 -5.93 -6.08
C TYR A 44 -6.70 -7.09 -5.08
N GLN A 45 -7.57 -8.09 -5.29
CA GLN A 45 -7.71 -9.24 -4.39
C GLN A 45 -6.42 -10.09 -4.28
N ASP A 46 -5.55 -10.05 -5.29
CA ASP A 46 -4.31 -10.84 -5.36
C ASP A 46 -3.05 -10.08 -4.89
N ILE A 47 -3.21 -8.87 -4.34
CA ILE A 47 -2.09 -7.97 -4.01
C ILE A 47 -2.18 -7.53 -2.55
N SER A 48 -1.07 -7.54 -1.82
CA SER A 48 -1.01 -6.93 -0.48
C SER A 48 -0.79 -5.43 -0.59
N ILE A 49 -1.69 -4.65 0.03
CA ILE A 49 -1.52 -3.21 0.18
C ILE A 49 -1.04 -2.91 1.60
N GLN A 50 0.11 -2.24 1.72
CA GLN A 50 0.68 -1.81 3.01
C GLN A 50 0.65 -0.30 3.16
N GLU A 51 0.38 0.16 4.39
CA GLU A 51 0.48 1.56 4.79
C GLU A 51 1.78 1.74 5.59
N ILE A 52 2.60 2.73 5.21
CA ILE A 52 3.86 3.04 5.88
C ILE A 52 3.88 4.53 6.24
N LEU A 53 4.26 4.85 7.48
CA LEU A 53 4.56 6.21 7.91
C LEU A 53 5.98 6.58 7.45
N LEU A 54 6.10 7.70 6.74
CA LEU A 54 7.36 8.35 6.39
C LEU A 54 7.48 9.64 7.22
N GLU A 55 8.53 9.71 8.04
CA GLU A 55 8.83 10.87 8.92
C GLU A 55 9.74 11.91 8.25
#